data_AF-A0A5D0HW04-F1
#
_entry.id   AF-A0A5D0HW04-F1
#
_cell.length_a   1.000
_cell.length_b   1.000
_cell.length_c   1.000
_cell.angle_alpha   90.00
_cell.angle_beta   90.00
_cell.angle_gamma   90.00
#
_symmetry.space_group_name_H-M   'P 1'
#
loop_
_entity.id
_entity.type
_entity.pdbx_description
1 polymer ?
#
loop_
_entity_poly.entity_id
_entity_poly.type
_entity_poly.pdbx_seq_one_letter_code
_entity_poly.pdbx_strand_id
1 'polypeptide(L)'
;MFGFVQKIILSIITLGIAGLFLFACYFLFIEESRGVNFNNIFPILLAVFGSVSFVFHLKTIRFYKTQSLQNLNFDNHKVFWGLNLAFIITLVLLAIFFIYQFSTMYAGQPYNMEEDMLLGFFIVILVPVLVSVWLFLDIRFLYRNKLRLERKEKLDAIDNIKGTRNS
;
A
#
# COMPACT_ATOMS: atom_id res chain seq x y z
N MET A 1 15.94 -14.17 -3.68
CA MET A 1 14.73 -14.81 -4.27
C MET A 1 13.47 -14.47 -3.48
N PHE A 2 13.42 -14.69 -2.16
CA PHE A 2 12.24 -14.43 -1.31
C PHE A 2 11.66 -13.00 -1.42
N GLY A 3 12.49 -11.95 -1.31
CA GLY A 3 12.00 -10.56 -1.40
C GLY A 3 11.40 -10.16 -2.75
N PHE A 4 11.84 -10.79 -3.85
CA PHE A 4 11.29 -10.55 -5.17
C PHE A 4 9.88 -11.16 -5.31
N VAL A 5 9.70 -12.40 -4.82
CA VAL A 5 8.39 -13.07 -4.79
C VAL A 5 7.40 -12.29 -3.92
N GLN A 6 7.82 -11.87 -2.72
CA GLN A 6 7.02 -11.00 -1.86
C GLN A 6 6.54 -9.73 -2.59
N LYS A 7 7.43 -9.09 -3.36
CA LYS A 7 7.10 -7.87 -4.09
C LYS A 7 6.10 -8.10 -5.21
N ILE A 8 6.18 -9.24 -5.90
CA ILE A 8 5.18 -9.65 -6.91
C ILE A 8 3.82 -9.84 -6.25
N ILE A 9 3.76 -10.59 -5.14
CA ILE A 9 2.51 -10.84 -4.41
C ILE A 9 1.86 -9.53 -4.00
N LEU A 10 2.61 -8.62 -3.38
CA LEU A 10 2.10 -7.29 -3.01
C LEU A 10 1.62 -6.49 -4.23
N SER A 11 2.31 -6.58 -5.37
CA SER A 11 1.90 -5.89 -6.60
C SER A 11 0.55 -6.41 -7.10
N ILE A 12 0.35 -7.74 -7.10
CA ILE A 12 -0.90 -8.38 -7.53
C ILE A 12 -2.04 -8.00 -6.58
N ILE A 13 -1.81 -8.04 -5.27
CA ILE A 13 -2.81 -7.66 -4.26
C ILE A 13 -3.20 -6.19 -4.44
N THR A 14 -2.23 -5.28 -4.54
CA THR A 14 -2.50 -3.86 -4.75
C THR A 14 -3.26 -3.60 -6.04
N LEU A 15 -2.91 -4.30 -7.12
CA LEU A 15 -3.64 -4.20 -8.39
C LEU A 15 -5.07 -4.73 -8.25
N GLY A 16 -5.27 -5.85 -7.55
CA GLY A 16 -6.59 -6.43 -7.30
C GLY A 16 -7.49 -5.47 -6.49
N ILE A 17 -6.96 -4.87 -5.44
CA ILE A 17 -7.67 -3.87 -4.63
C ILE A 17 -8.00 -2.64 -5.49
N ALA A 18 -7.03 -2.09 -6.22
CA ALA A 18 -7.26 -0.93 -7.08
C ALA A 18 -8.32 -1.23 -8.15
N GLY A 19 -8.26 -2.40 -8.78
CA GLY A 19 -9.22 -2.86 -9.78
C GLY A 19 -10.63 -3.04 -9.19
N LEU A 20 -10.75 -3.64 -8.01
CA LEU A 20 -12.03 -3.79 -7.30
C LEU A 20 -12.69 -2.44 -7.05
N PHE A 21 -11.92 -1.46 -6.54
CA PHE A 21 -12.46 -0.13 -6.23
C PHE A 21 -12.66 0.75 -7.47
N LEU A 22 -11.90 0.53 -8.55
CA LEU A 22 -12.19 1.12 -9.86
C LEU A 22 -13.53 0.62 -10.40
N PHE A 23 -13.80 -0.69 -10.29
CA PHE A 23 -15.07 -1.28 -10.66
C PHE A 23 -16.23 -0.75 -9.81
N ALA A 24 -16.02 -0.62 -8.49
CA ALA A 24 -16.99 0.00 -7.60
C ALA A 24 -17.29 1.46 -7.99
N CYS A 25 -16.27 2.25 -8.33
CA CYS A 25 -16.45 3.60 -8.87
C CYS A 25 -17.26 3.59 -10.17
N TYR A 26 -16.94 2.70 -11.12
CA TYR A 26 -17.71 2.57 -12.36
C TYR A 26 -19.21 2.37 -12.08
N PHE A 27 -19.54 1.43 -11.19
CA PHE A 27 -20.93 1.16 -10.82
C PHE A 27 -21.61 2.36 -10.14
N LEU A 28 -20.95 3.00 -9.18
CA LEU A 28 -21.51 4.13 -8.42
C LEU A 28 -21.76 5.37 -9.30
N PHE A 29 -20.88 5.64 -10.27
CA PHE A 29 -20.94 6.86 -11.09
C PHE A 29 -21.75 6.70 -12.37
N ILE A 30 -21.68 5.53 -13.01
CA ILE A 30 -22.31 5.32 -14.32
C ILE A 30 -23.67 4.65 -14.15
N GLU A 31 -23.76 3.54 -13.41
CA GLU A 31 -25.02 2.80 -13.27
C GLU A 31 -25.97 3.52 -12.31
N GLU A 32 -25.51 3.88 -11.12
CA GLU A 32 -26.40 4.50 -10.13
C GLU A 32 -26.51 6.03 -10.28
N SER A 33 -25.71 6.66 -11.15
CA SER A 33 -25.67 8.13 -11.36
C SER A 33 -25.58 8.94 -10.06
N ARG A 34 -24.98 8.40 -8.99
CA ARG A 34 -25.05 8.99 -7.64
C ARG A 34 -24.19 10.24 -7.45
N GLY A 35 -23.40 10.63 -8.45
CA GLY A 35 -22.46 11.74 -8.34
C GLY A 35 -21.40 11.52 -7.25
N VAL A 36 -20.56 12.53 -7.03
CA VAL A 36 -19.52 12.48 -5.99
C VAL A 36 -20.15 12.89 -4.65
N ASN A 37 -20.41 11.91 -3.79
CA ASN A 37 -20.86 12.12 -2.40
C ASN A 37 -19.78 11.66 -1.41
N PHE A 38 -19.84 12.16 -0.17
CA PHE A 38 -18.89 11.78 0.88
C PHE A 38 -18.85 10.27 1.14
N ASN A 39 -19.99 9.58 0.98
CA ASN A 39 -20.08 8.12 1.10
C ASN A 39 -19.29 7.36 0.03
N ASN A 40 -18.99 7.99 -1.11
CA ASN A 40 -18.27 7.40 -2.24
C ASN A 40 -16.78 7.77 -2.26
N ILE A 41 -16.29 8.50 -1.25
CA ILE A 41 -14.91 9.00 -1.24
C ILE A 41 -13.89 7.87 -1.08
N PHE A 42 -14.21 6.84 -0.29
CA PHE A 42 -13.31 5.70 -0.07
C PHE A 42 -13.01 4.91 -1.35
N PRO A 43 -14.00 4.50 -2.15
CA PRO A 43 -13.76 3.87 -3.45
C PRO A 43 -12.85 4.70 -4.37
N ILE A 44 -13.05 6.01 -4.43
CA ILE A 44 -12.25 6.91 -5.28
C ILE A 44 -10.81 6.95 -4.79
N LEU A 45 -10.60 7.17 -3.49
CA LEU A 45 -9.26 7.25 -2.91
C LEU A 45 -8.51 5.92 -3.05
N LEU A 46 -9.18 4.78 -2.87
CA LEU A 46 -8.58 3.46 -3.03
C LEU A 46 -8.26 3.13 -4.49
N ALA A 47 -9.11 3.53 -5.43
CA ALA A 47 -8.82 3.41 -6.85
C ALA A 47 -7.59 4.24 -7.25
N VAL A 48 -7.55 5.51 -6.86
CA VAL A 48 -6.46 6.44 -7.21
C VAL A 48 -5.16 6.05 -6.51
N PHE A 49 -5.16 5.96 -5.18
CA PHE A 49 -3.94 5.64 -4.43
C PHE A 49 -3.49 4.20 -4.63
N GLY A 50 -4.42 3.25 -4.83
CA GLY A 50 -4.08 1.88 -5.19
C GLY A 50 -3.38 1.79 -6.54
N SER A 51 -3.86 2.53 -7.55
CA SER A 51 -3.20 2.59 -8.86
C SER A 51 -1.79 3.18 -8.76
N VAL A 52 -1.62 4.26 -7.99
CA VAL A 52 -0.30 4.87 -7.76
C VAL A 52 0.61 3.92 -6.98
N SER A 53 0.08 3.24 -5.96
CA SER A 53 0.79 2.23 -5.18
C SER A 53 1.29 1.10 -6.07
N PHE A 54 0.46 0.62 -7.01
CA PHE A 54 0.87 -0.40 -7.98
C PHE A 54 2.09 0.07 -8.82
N VAL A 55 2.05 1.31 -9.33
CA VAL A 55 3.20 1.90 -10.04
C VAL A 55 4.44 1.98 -9.15
N PHE A 56 4.28 2.32 -7.86
CA PHE A 56 5.37 2.29 -6.89
C PHE A 56 5.98 0.88 -6.75
N HIS A 57 5.16 -0.16 -6.69
CA HIS A 57 5.63 -1.55 -6.61
C HIS A 57 6.38 -1.98 -7.87
N LEU A 58 5.88 -1.67 -9.07
CA LEU A 58 6.57 -1.94 -10.34
C LEU A 58 7.93 -1.26 -10.42
N LYS A 59 8.01 -0.01 -9.94
CA LYS A 59 9.26 0.76 -9.93
C LYS A 59 10.29 0.18 -8.95
N THR A 60 9.85 -0.24 -7.77
CA THR A 60 10.72 -0.75 -6.70
C THR A 60 11.05 -2.24 -6.84
N ILE A 61 10.42 -2.97 -7.76
CA ILE A 61 10.69 -4.41 -7.96
C ILE A 61 12.14 -4.70 -8.37
N ARG A 62 12.75 -3.80 -9.15
CA ARG A 62 14.14 -3.95 -9.62
C ARG A 62 15.13 -3.92 -8.46
N PHE A 63 14.85 -3.12 -7.43
CA PHE A 63 15.67 -3.09 -6.22
C PHE A 63 15.75 -4.46 -5.53
N TYR A 64 14.65 -5.21 -5.47
CA TYR A 64 14.63 -6.54 -4.86
C TYR A 64 15.48 -7.57 -5.62
N LYS A 65 15.81 -7.31 -6.90
CA LYS A 65 16.68 -8.15 -7.71
C LYS A 65 18.15 -7.78 -7.57
N THR A 66 18.47 -6.48 -7.59
CA THR A 66 19.86 -5.98 -7.72
C THR A 66 20.44 -5.38 -6.44
N GLN A 67 19.61 -5.03 -5.46
CA GLN A 67 19.99 -4.32 -4.22
C GLN A 67 20.84 -3.06 -4.43
N SER A 68 20.76 -2.45 -5.62
CA SER A 68 21.54 -1.25 -5.97
C SER A 68 20.74 0.02 -5.66
N LEU A 69 21.43 1.03 -5.10
CA LEU A 69 20.85 2.32 -4.77
C LEU A 69 20.28 3.04 -5.99
N GLN A 70 20.88 2.87 -7.18
CA GLN A 70 20.36 3.44 -8.43
C GLN A 70 18.93 2.96 -8.74
N ASN A 71 18.55 1.77 -8.28
CA ASN A 71 17.19 1.24 -8.44
C ASN A 71 16.21 1.75 -7.35
N LEU A 72 16.71 2.46 -6.33
CA LEU A 72 15.94 3.22 -5.33
C LEU A 72 15.99 4.74 -5.56
N ASN A 73 16.96 5.22 -6.35
CA ASN A 73 17.07 6.59 -6.86
C ASN A 73 16.05 6.85 -7.98
N PHE A 74 14.77 6.68 -7.65
CA PHE A 74 13.75 7.51 -8.29
C PHE A 74 13.93 8.93 -7.74
N ASP A 75 14.91 9.65 -8.28
CA ASP A 75 15.49 10.90 -7.75
C ASP A 75 14.49 12.07 -7.58
N ASN A 76 13.22 11.92 -7.99
CA ASN A 76 12.23 13.01 -8.00
C ASN A 76 10.91 12.79 -7.29
N HIS A 77 10.69 11.70 -6.55
CA HIS A 77 9.32 11.47 -6.06
C HIS A 77 9.23 10.96 -4.63
N LYS A 78 9.60 11.84 -3.68
CA LYS A 78 9.01 11.83 -2.33
C LYS A 78 7.48 11.65 -2.39
N VAL A 79 6.87 12.19 -3.45
CA VAL A 79 5.46 12.01 -3.83
C VAL A 79 5.06 10.53 -3.94
N PHE A 80 5.80 9.66 -4.64
CA PHE A 80 5.41 8.24 -4.76
C PHE A 80 5.49 7.50 -3.43
N TRP A 81 6.47 7.82 -2.58
CA TRP A 81 6.55 7.27 -1.22
C TRP A 81 5.38 7.75 -0.36
N GLY A 82 5.08 9.05 -0.42
CA GLY A 82 3.96 9.66 0.29
C GLY A 82 2.61 9.11 -0.18
N LEU A 83 2.41 8.92 -1.49
CA LEU A 83 1.18 8.36 -2.05
C LEU A 83 1.02 6.87 -1.73
N ASN A 84 2.11 6.09 -1.69
CA ASN A 84 2.04 4.72 -1.21
C ASN A 84 1.69 4.66 0.29
N LEU A 85 2.24 5.58 1.09
CA LEU A 85 1.85 5.71 2.50
C LEU A 85 0.38 6.16 2.65
N ALA A 86 -0.09 7.08 1.79
CA ALA A 86 -1.48 7.50 1.76
C ALA A 86 -2.41 6.32 1.46
N PHE A 87 -2.04 5.45 0.52
CA PHE A 87 -2.78 4.21 0.25
C PHE A 87 -2.91 3.32 1.50
N ILE A 88 -1.81 3.11 2.22
CA ILE A 88 -1.81 2.35 3.49
C ILE A 88 -2.76 3.00 4.50
N ILE A 89 -2.67 4.32 4.66
CA ILE A 89 -3.55 5.05 5.58
C ILE A 89 -5.01 4.89 5.16
N THR A 90 -5.33 4.98 3.87
CA THR A 90 -6.69 4.79 3.36
C THR A 90 -7.22 3.38 3.63
N LEU A 91 -6.40 2.34 3.51
CA LEU A 91 -6.79 0.97 3.85
C LEU A 91 -7.08 0.81 5.36
N VAL A 92 -6.28 1.44 6.22
CA VAL A 92 -6.55 1.45 7.67
C VAL A 92 -7.83 2.21 7.99
N LEU A 93 -8.03 3.39 7.39
CA LEU A 93 -9.25 4.17 7.56
C LEU A 93 -10.48 3.43 7.04
N LEU A 94 -10.35 2.65 5.97
CA LEU A 94 -11.42 1.79 5.45
C LEU A 94 -11.81 0.73 6.49
N ALA A 95 -10.83 0.06 7.12
CA ALA A 95 -11.11 -0.91 8.17
C ALA A 95 -11.82 -0.26 9.36
N ILE A 96 -11.37 0.92 9.80
CA ILE A 96 -12.01 1.69 10.87
C ILE A 96 -13.44 2.08 10.47
N PHE A 97 -13.65 2.52 9.22
CA PHE A 97 -14.96 2.86 8.70
C PHE A 97 -15.93 1.67 8.76
N PHE A 98 -15.49 0.47 8.37
CA PHE A 98 -16.32 -0.73 8.48
C PHE A 98 -16.61 -1.12 9.93
N ILE A 99 -15.64 -1.00 10.84
CA ILE A 99 -15.87 -1.20 12.28
C ILE A 99 -16.95 -0.24 12.78
N TYR A 100 -16.88 1.03 12.38
CA TYR A 100 -17.87 2.04 12.76
C TYR A 100 -19.26 1.74 12.18
N GLN A 101 -19.36 1.41 10.89
CA GLN A 101 -20.65 1.07 10.26
C GLN A 101 -21.31 -0.15 10.91
N PHE A 102 -20.50 -1.13 11.30
CA PHE A 102 -21.01 -2.29 12.00
C PHE A 102 -21.46 -1.95 13.41
N SER A 103 -20.68 -1.18 14.17
CA SER A 103 -21.08 -0.82 15.53
C SER A 103 -22.36 -0.01 15.55
N THR A 104 -22.60 0.86 14.56
CA THR A 104 -23.84 1.64 14.46
C THR A 104 -25.03 0.79 14.01
N MET A 105 -24.83 -0.11 13.05
CA MET A 105 -25.90 -0.98 12.54
C MET A 105 -26.43 -1.95 13.61
N TYR A 106 -25.56 -2.41 14.51
CA TYR A 106 -25.90 -3.39 15.55
C TYR A 106 -26.01 -2.79 16.96
N ALA A 107 -25.92 -1.46 17.11
CA ALA A 107 -26.18 -0.78 18.37
C ALA A 107 -27.67 -0.89 18.74
N GLY A 108 -28.03 -1.93 19.50
CA GLY A 108 -29.37 -2.09 20.09
C GLY A 108 -30.22 -3.24 19.54
N GLN A 109 -29.67 -4.08 18.66
CA GLN A 109 -30.34 -5.31 18.20
C GLN A 109 -29.87 -6.51 19.06
N PRO A 110 -30.74 -7.47 19.42
CA PRO A 110 -30.27 -8.76 19.92
C PRO A 110 -29.39 -9.40 18.85
N TYR A 111 -28.25 -9.97 19.27
CA TYR A 111 -27.20 -10.54 18.41
C TYR A 111 -27.72 -11.77 17.63
N ASN A 112 -28.57 -11.54 16.62
CA ASN A 112 -29.07 -12.54 15.69
C ASN A 112 -28.47 -12.28 14.30
N MET A 113 -27.14 -12.11 14.25
CA MET A 113 -26.44 -12.05 12.97
C MET A 113 -26.24 -13.47 12.45
N GLU A 114 -26.60 -13.67 11.18
CA GLU A 114 -26.25 -14.90 10.46
C GLU A 114 -24.72 -15.05 10.44
N GLU A 115 -24.23 -16.28 10.64
CA GLU A 115 -22.79 -16.58 10.72
C GLU A 115 -22.04 -16.10 9.47
N ASP A 116 -22.67 -16.19 8.30
CA ASP A 116 -22.12 -15.74 7.02
C ASP A 116 -21.89 -14.21 6.97
N MET A 117 -22.77 -13.42 7.59
CA MET A 117 -22.59 -11.97 7.70
C MET A 117 -21.43 -11.62 8.62
N LEU A 118 -21.27 -12.35 9.73
CA LEU A 118 -20.13 -12.20 10.64
C LEU A 118 -18.80 -12.53 9.96
N LEU A 119 -18.76 -13.62 9.19
CA LEU A 119 -17.58 -14.02 8.43
C LEU A 119 -17.21 -12.96 7.38
N GLY A 120 -18.20 -12.48 6.61
CA GLY A 120 -18.00 -11.42 5.62
C GLY A 120 -17.44 -10.14 6.24
N PHE A 121 -17.99 -9.72 7.38
CA PHE A 121 -17.50 -8.56 8.13
C PHE A 121 -16.04 -8.74 8.58
N PHE A 122 -15.72 -9.90 9.13
CA PHE A 122 -14.36 -10.20 9.58
C PHE A 122 -13.36 -10.13 8.42
N ILE A 123 -13.71 -10.67 7.26
CA ILE A 123 -12.86 -10.62 6.06
C ILE A 123 -12.64 -9.18 5.59
N VAL A 124 -13.71 -8.37 5.53
CA VAL A 124 -13.67 -6.98 5.05
C VAL A 124 -12.82 -6.07 5.95
N ILE A 125 -12.68 -6.39 7.24
CA ILE A 125 -11.76 -5.67 8.15
C ILE A 125 -10.36 -6.26 8.12
N LEU A 126 -10.25 -7.59 8.25
CA LEU A 126 -8.97 -8.25 8.42
C LEU A 126 -8.08 -8.08 7.20
N VAL A 127 -8.63 -8.22 5.99
CA VAL A 127 -7.85 -8.14 4.75
C VAL A 127 -7.19 -6.78 4.57
N PRO A 128 -7.90 -5.63 4.63
CA PRO A 128 -7.26 -4.32 4.56
C PRO A 128 -6.20 -4.09 5.64
N VAL A 129 -6.43 -4.56 6.87
CA VAL A 129 -5.46 -4.41 7.97
C VAL A 129 -4.19 -5.21 7.69
N LEU A 130 -4.30 -6.48 7.31
CA LEU A 130 -3.14 -7.33 7.00
C LEU A 130 -2.35 -6.78 5.82
N VAL A 131 -3.02 -6.34 4.76
CA VAL A 131 -2.38 -5.72 3.60
C VAL A 131 -1.67 -4.42 4.00
N SER A 132 -2.31 -3.59 4.83
CA SER A 132 -1.71 -2.34 5.34
C SER A 132 -0.43 -2.60 6.13
N VAL A 133 -0.46 -3.57 7.05
CA VAL A 133 0.71 -3.97 7.83
C VAL A 133 1.83 -4.45 6.91
N TRP A 134 1.51 -5.29 5.93
CA TRP A 134 2.50 -5.82 5.00
C TRP A 134 3.14 -4.73 4.14
N LEU A 135 2.33 -3.83 3.58
CA LEU A 135 2.80 -2.67 2.81
C LEU A 135 3.68 -1.75 3.67
N PHE A 136 3.31 -1.52 4.93
CA PHE A 136 4.10 -0.71 5.86
C PHE A 136 5.47 -1.34 6.14
N LEU A 137 5.53 -2.66 6.34
CA LEU A 137 6.78 -3.38 6.52
C LEU A 137 7.66 -3.32 5.27
N ASP A 138 7.08 -3.42 4.06
CA ASP A 138 7.79 -3.27 2.78
C ASP A 138 8.40 -1.86 2.65
N ILE A 139 7.62 -0.79 2.90
CA ILE A 139 8.12 0.59 2.89
C ILE A 139 9.26 0.75 3.89
N ARG A 140 9.08 0.28 5.12
CA ARG A 140 10.10 0.39 6.18
C ARG A 140 11.39 -0.32 5.78
N PHE A 141 11.29 -1.51 5.19
CA PHE A 141 12.44 -2.26 4.70
C PHE A 141 13.17 -1.52 3.57
N LEU A 142 12.44 -1.01 2.58
CA LEU A 142 13.02 -0.26 1.47
C LEU A 142 13.69 1.03 1.95
N TYR A 143 13.06 1.76 2.86
CA TYR A 143 13.60 3.00 3.42
C TYR A 143 14.88 2.75 4.24
N ARG A 144 14.91 1.70 5.07
CA ARG A 144 16.12 1.32 5.82
C ARG A 144 17.28 0.95 4.89
N ASN A 145 17.00 0.20 3.82
CA ASN A 145 18.02 -0.16 2.85
C ASN A 145 18.53 1.06 2.07
N LYS A 146 17.65 2.00 1.72
CA LYS A 146 18.04 3.26 1.10
C LYS A 146 19.06 4.00 1.97
N LEU A 147 18.75 4.24 3.24
CA LEU A 147 19.66 4.91 4.18
C LEU A 147 20.99 4.17 4.37
N ARG A 148 20.94 2.83 4.40
CA ARG A 148 22.15 2.00 4.51
C ARG A 148 23.05 2.16 3.28
N LEU A 149 22.47 2.13 2.08
CA LEU A 149 23.20 2.24 0.83
C LEU A 149 23.75 3.66 0.61
N GLU A 150 22.98 4.70 0.93
CA GLU A 150 23.46 6.09 0.92
C GLU A 150 24.63 6.29 1.88
N ARG A 151 24.60 5.66 3.07
CA ARG A 151 25.73 5.70 4.00
C ARG A 151 26.96 5.01 3.42
N LYS A 152 26.78 3.84 2.82
CA LYS A 152 27.88 3.09 2.20
C LYS A 152 28.53 3.89 1.07
N GLU A 153 27.73 4.44 0.17
CA GLU A 153 28.24 5.27 -0.94
C GLU A 153 29.01 6.51 -0.45
N LYS A 154 28.54 7.16 0.62
CA LYS A 154 29.27 8.27 1.25
C LYS A 154 30.61 7.84 1.84
N LEU A 155 30.68 6.68 2.48
CA LEU A 155 31.93 6.14 3.04
C LEU A 155 32.89 5.75 1.92
N ASP A 156 32.40 5.03 0.90
CA ASP A 156 33.19 4.65 -0.27
C ASP A 156 33.74 5.89 -0.99
N ALA A 157 32.96 6.98 -1.09
CA ALA A 157 33.41 8.25 -1.64
C ALA A 157 34.52 8.91 -0.80
N ILE A 158 34.42 8.86 0.54
CA ILE A 158 35.45 9.39 1.45
C ILE A 158 36.75 8.59 1.34
N ASP A 159 36.67 7.25 1.30
CA ASP A 159 37.84 6.38 1.19
C ASP A 159 38.55 6.56 -0.16
N ASN A 160 37.79 6.79 -1.23
CA ASN A 160 38.33 7.09 -2.55
C ASN A 160 39.07 8.46 -2.58
N ILE A 161 38.59 9.46 -1.84
CA ILE A 161 39.27 10.76 -1.69
C ILE A 161 40.55 10.61 -0.84
N LYS A 162 40.57 9.73 0.16
CA LYS A 162 41.72 9.50 1.05
C LYS A 162 42.82 8.61 0.44
N GLY A 163 42.61 8.04 -0.75
CA GLY A 163 43.62 7.21 -1.44
C GLY A 163 43.89 5.86 -0.77
N THR A 164 43.12 5.47 0.25
CA THR A 164 43.24 4.19 0.95
C THR A 164 42.59 3.07 0.14
N ARG A 165 43.19 2.72 -0.99
CA ARG A 165 42.87 1.48 -1.71
C ARG A 165 43.93 0.46 -1.33
N ASN A 166 43.67 -0.31 -0.28
CA ASN A 166 44.49 -1.49 0.01
C ASN A 166 44.30 -2.47 -1.16
N SER A 167 45.42 -2.80 -1.78
CA SER A 167 45.55 -3.84 -2.81
C SER A 167 45.21 -5.22 -2.26
#